data_AF-A0A7C4YT65-F1
#
_entry.id   AF-A0A7C4YT65-F1
#
_cell.length_a   1.000
_cell.length_b   1.000
_cell.length_c   1.000
_cell.angle_alpha   90.00
_cell.angle_beta   90.00
_cell.angle_gamma   90.00
#
_symmetry.space_group_name_H-M   'P 1'
#
loop_
_entity.id
_entity.type
_entity.pdbx_description
1 polymer ?
#
loop_
_entity_poly.entity_id
_entity_poly.type
_entity_poly.pdbx_seq_one_letter_code
_entity_poly.pdbx_strand_id
1 'polypeptide(L)' 'MAHYLVKAKVHQDLLPELRERLDSGEIQKMRPFGTALHYSLNHARLDPQGDHWLVWEEEDYCVPPLA' A
#
# COMPACT_ATOMS: atom_id res chain seq x y z
N MET A 1 7.79 9.81 12.39
CA MET A 1 7.73 9.07 11.12
C MET A 1 6.99 9.96 10.15
N ALA A 2 7.48 10.05 8.90
CA ALA A 2 6.80 10.82 7.87
C ALA A 2 5.63 9.97 7.32
N HIS A 3 4.53 10.63 6.97
CA HIS A 3 3.41 10.02 6.28
C HIS A 3 3.33 10.62 4.89
N TYR A 4 3.20 9.77 3.87
CA TYR A 4 3.09 10.18 2.48
C TYR A 4 1.74 9.77 1.91
N LEU A 5 1.13 10.67 1.12
CA LEU A 5 0.04 10.31 0.25
C LEU A 5 0.63 9.69 -1.02
N VAL A 6 0.51 8.37 -1.14
CA VAL A 6 1.01 7.61 -2.28
C VAL A 6 -0.07 7.50 -3.34
N LYS A 7 0.34 7.57 -4.60
CA LYS A 7 -0.50 7.34 -5.78
C LYS A 7 0.20 6.37 -6.70
N ALA A 8 -0.45 5.25 -7.05
CA ALA A 8 0.10 4.26 -7.95
C ALA A 8 -0.94 3.70 -8.92
N LYS A 9 -0.49 3.30 -10.10
CA LYS A 9 -1.32 2.63 -11.09
C LYS A 9 -1.34 1.12 -10.80
N VAL A 10 -2.51 0.52 -10.81
CA VAL A 10 -2.63 -0.92 -10.54
C VAL A 10 -2.24 -1.76 -11.75
N HIS A 11 -1.56 -2.86 -11.48
CA HIS A 11 -1.45 -3.98 -12.40
C HIS A 11 -2.66 -4.88 -12.18
N GLN A 12 -3.68 -4.73 -13.03
CA GLN A 12 -4.98 -5.40 -12.83
C GLN A 12 -4.85 -6.92 -12.68
N ASP A 13 -3.96 -7.53 -13.47
CA ASP A 13 -3.72 -8.97 -13.46
C ASP A 13 -3.14 -9.48 -12.12
N LEU A 14 -2.53 -8.59 -11.33
CA LEU A 14 -1.93 -8.92 -10.03
C LEU A 14 -2.83 -8.58 -8.83
N LEU A 15 -3.97 -7.91 -9.04
CA LEU A 15 -4.89 -7.56 -7.95
C LEU A 15 -5.45 -8.79 -7.21
N PRO A 16 -5.82 -9.90 -7.88
CA PRO A 16 -6.28 -11.10 -7.18
C PRO A 16 -5.21 -11.69 -6.24
N GLU A 17 -3.97 -11.79 -6.72
CA GLU A 17 -2.84 -12.27 -5.92
C GLU A 17 -2.57 -11.33 -4.74
N LEU A 18 -2.57 -10.01 -4.98
CA LEU A 18 -2.38 -9.02 -3.92
C LEU A 18 -3.46 -9.16 -2.83
N ARG A 19 -4.73 -9.35 -3.23
CA ARG A 19 -5.82 -9.56 -2.28
C ARG A 19 -5.61 -10.82 -1.44
N GLU A 20 -5.23 -11.94 -2.06
CA GLU A 20 -4.93 -13.19 -1.36
C GLU A 20 -3.80 -13.02 -0.33
N ARG A 21 -2.73 -12.30 -0.68
CA ARG A 21 -1.59 -12.04 0.22
C ARG A 21 -1.94 -11.10 1.38
N LEU A 22 -2.89 -10.18 1.17
CA LEU A 22 -3.45 -9.37 2.25
C LEU A 22 -4.33 -10.23 3.18
N ASP A 23 -5.18 -11.09 2.61
CA ASP A 23 -6.10 -11.95 3.37
C ASP A 23 -5.38 -13.04 4.18
N SER A 24 -4.29 -13.59 3.66
CA SER A 24 -3.46 -14.58 4.36
C SER A 24 -2.68 -13.99 5.55
N GLY A 25 -2.60 -12.66 5.64
CA GLY A 25 -1.78 -11.95 6.62
C GLY A 25 -0.28 -12.06 6.36
N GLU A 26 0.15 -12.52 5.18
CA GLU A 26 1.56 -12.58 4.78
C GLU A 26 2.22 -11.20 4.90
N ILE A 27 1.59 -10.18 4.31
CA ILE A 27 2.11 -8.81 4.29
C ILE A 27 2.20 -8.23 5.71
N GLN A 28 1.19 -8.48 6.57
CA GLN A 28 1.15 -7.97 7.95
C GLN A 28 2.33 -8.45 8.80
N LYS A 29 2.83 -9.66 8.54
CA LYS A 29 3.94 -10.28 9.28
C LYS A 29 5.32 -9.75 8.88
N MET A 30 5.41 -9.02 7.76
CA MET A 30 6.68 -8.42 7.34
C MET A 30 7.18 -7.38 8.35
N ARG A 31 8.49 -7.20 8.40
CA ARG A 31 9.16 -6.26 9.31
C ARG A 31 10.13 -5.38 8.53
N PRO A 32 10.30 -4.09 8.92
CA PRO A 32 9.60 -3.41 10.02
C PRO A 32 8.20 -2.89 9.67
N PHE A 33 7.86 -2.80 8.39
CA PHE A 33 6.72 -2.02 7.87
C PHE A 33 5.42 -2.81 7.63
N GLY A 34 5.43 -4.14 7.76
CA GLY A 34 4.35 -4.98 7.26
C GLY A 34 2.97 -4.65 7.82
N THR A 35 2.89 -4.25 9.09
CA THR A 35 1.63 -3.85 9.72
C THR A 35 1.07 -2.56 9.12
N ALA A 36 1.91 -1.53 8.94
CA ALA A 36 1.50 -0.28 8.30
C ALA A 36 1.11 -0.52 6.83
N LEU A 37 1.96 -1.19 6.06
CA LEU A 37 1.69 -1.49 4.64
C LEU A 37 0.39 -2.29 4.44
N HIS A 38 0.15 -3.30 5.28
CA HIS A 38 -1.09 -4.08 5.23
C HIS A 38 -2.33 -3.22 5.50
N TYR A 39 -2.25 -2.34 6.49
CA TYR A 39 -3.32 -1.37 6.78
C TYR A 39 -3.54 -0.43 5.59
N SER A 40 -2.48 0.18 5.08
CA SER A 40 -2.51 1.13 3.96
C SER A 40 -3.18 0.55 2.72
N LEU A 41 -2.77 -0.66 2.30
CA LEU A 41 -3.31 -1.29 1.10
C LEU A 41 -4.77 -1.74 1.25
N ASN A 42 -5.20 -2.13 2.46
CA ASN A 42 -6.62 -2.43 2.72
C ASN A 42 -7.52 -1.18 2.70
N HIS A 43 -6.94 0.01 2.92
CA HIS A 43 -7.65 1.28 2.91
C HIS A 43 -7.40 2.11 1.65
N ALA A 44 -6.70 1.55 0.66
CA ALA A 44 -6.45 2.20 -0.62
C ALA A 44 -7.77 2.51 -1.33
N ARG A 45 -7.84 3.68 -1.95
CA ARG A 45 -9.04 4.18 -2.64
C ARG A 45 -8.75 4.39 -4.11
N LEU A 46 -9.76 4.22 -4.96
CA LEU A 46 -9.69 4.60 -6.36
C LEU A 46 -9.53 6.11 -6.48
N ASP A 47 -8.62 6.55 -7.34
CA ASP A 47 -8.52 7.94 -7.74
C ASP A 47 -9.66 8.30 -8.70
N PRO A 48 -10.54 9.26 -8.35
CA PRO A 48 -11.66 9.64 -9.21
C PRO A 48 -11.22 10.28 -10.54
N GLN A 49 -9.98 10.74 -10.66
CA GLN A 49 -9.46 11.40 -11.86
C GLN A 49 -8.70 10.46 -12.80
N GLY A 50 -8.29 9.29 -12.31
CA GLY A 50 -7.36 8.40 -13.00
C GLY A 50 -7.93 7.01 -13.18
N ASP A 51 -7.99 6.54 -14.42
CA ASP A 51 -8.35 5.15 -14.70
C ASP A 51 -7.30 4.19 -14.13
N HIS A 52 -7.75 3.24 -13.31
CA HIS A 52 -6.90 2.25 -12.63
C HIS A 52 -5.80 2.84 -11.73
N TRP A 53 -6.02 4.03 -11.17
CA TRP A 53 -5.13 4.61 -10.15
C TRP A 53 -5.71 4.43 -8.75
N LEU A 54 -4.83 4.09 -7.80
CA LEU A 54 -5.14 4.01 -6.37
C LEU A 54 -4.34 5.06 -5.59
N VAL A 55 -4.93 5.50 -4.48
CA VAL A 55 -4.30 6.39 -3.50
C VAL A 55 -4.43 5.84 -2.08
N TRP A 56 -3.39 6.00 -1.27
CA TRP A 56 -3.37 5.60 0.14
C TRP A 56 -2.35 6.41 0.95
N GLU A 57 -2.49 6.40 2.26
CA GLU A 57 -1.49 6.95 3.18
C GLU A 57 -0.48 5.87 3.55
N GLU A 58 0.82 6.16 3.43
CA GLU A 58 1.91 5.23 3.75
C GLU A 58 2.81 5.84 4.83
N GLU A 59 3.17 5.03 5.82
CA GLU A 59 4.21 5.36 6.80
C GLU A 59 5.60 5.12 6.20
N ASP A 60 6.49 6.11 6.29
CA ASP A 60 7.87 5.94 5.83
C ASP A 60 8.76 5.34 6.92
N TYR A 61 9.35 4.18 6.59
CA TYR A 61 10.28 3.44 7.42
C TYR A 61 11.74 3.61 6.96
N CYS A 62 12.03 4.43 5.95
CA CYS A 62 13.38 4.76 5.53
C CYS A 62 14.13 5.58 6.58
N VAL A 63 15.45 5.35 6.69
CA VAL A 63 16.35 6.12 7.55
C VAL A 63 17.58 6.56 6.72
N PRO A 64 17.75 7.87 6.44
CA PRO A 64 16.79 8.93 6.70
C PRO A 64 15.50 8.74 5.86
N PRO A 65 14.35 9.29 6.30
CA PRO A 65 13.12 9.25 5.51
C PRO A 65 13.35 9.87 4.13
N LEU A 66 12.71 9.30 3.10
CA LEU A 66 12.83 9.77 1.72
C LEU A 66 12.13 11.12 1.60
N ALA A 67 12.91 12.21 1.55
CA ALA A 67 12.42 13.58 1.35
C ALA A 67 12.35 13.95 -0.13
#